data_AF-L1L6J9-F1
#
_entry.id   AF-L1L6J9-F1
#
_cell.length_a   1.000
_cell.length_b   1.000
_cell.length_c   1.000
_cell.angle_alpha   90.00
_cell.angle_beta   90.00
_cell.angle_gamma   90.00
#
_symmetry.space_group_name_H-M   'P 1'
#
loop_
_entity.id
_entity.type
_entity.pdbx_description
1 polymer ?
#
loop_
_entity_poly.entity_id
_entity_poly.type
_entity_poly.pdbx_seq_one_letter_code
_entity_poly.pdbx_strand_id
1 'polypeptide(L)'
;MRRFPPRIATFSGTVRIRTDTQRNSGPLRTVAADMTIVPPPRQPLDPSDVAVRQWYENDLCWATVPGAPVHLITGLRFDVLDVPAEAGFAALRHLGPIPGPGSPVALHGGRMRLLVAAGSAEELPGLLEWLDWGGVDLDLTAVGTGGHMVAPLPPGLTGGRGTGSQGAADWLRPPEPGREVEPSLPTMSALGGGGGAPDLVRVVDTVATHCHRVRLRRASTGPLAFS
;
A
#
# COMPACT_ATOMS: atom_id res chain seq x y z
N MET A 1 9.46 50.63 -0.74
CA MET A 1 8.54 50.09 0.28
C MET A 1 9.29 48.97 1.02
N ARG A 2 9.67 49.22 2.27
CA ARG A 2 10.69 48.50 3.04
C ARG A 2 10.12 47.20 3.62
N ARG A 3 10.80 46.05 3.47
CA ARG A 3 10.50 44.80 4.19
C ARG A 3 11.53 44.60 5.30
N PHE A 4 11.03 44.54 6.53
CA PHE A 4 11.75 44.23 7.76
C PHE A 4 12.05 42.73 7.85
N PRO A 5 13.24 42.32 8.36
CA PRO A 5 13.47 40.95 8.81
C PRO A 5 13.07 40.76 10.29
N PRO A 6 12.59 39.58 10.71
CA PRO A 6 12.26 39.30 12.11
C PRO A 6 13.51 39.04 12.97
N ARG A 7 13.51 39.63 14.17
CA ARG A 7 14.58 39.59 15.17
C ARG A 7 14.56 38.26 15.95
N ILE A 8 15.74 37.66 16.09
CA ILE A 8 16.03 36.55 17.00
C ILE A 8 16.06 37.09 18.43
N ALA A 9 15.24 36.53 19.32
CA ALA A 9 15.28 36.81 20.75
C ALA A 9 16.05 35.69 21.46
N THR A 10 17.22 36.03 21.98
CA THR A 10 18.04 35.17 22.85
C THR A 10 17.55 35.36 24.29
N PHE A 11 17.02 34.31 24.92
CA PHE A 11 16.62 34.35 26.32
C PHE A 11 17.71 33.67 27.16
N SER A 12 18.54 34.49 27.82
CA SER A 12 19.53 34.06 28.79
C SER A 12 18.90 34.16 30.19
N GLY A 13 18.57 33.02 30.79
CA GLY A 13 17.92 32.93 32.10
C GLY A 13 18.75 32.08 33.06
N THR A 14 19.54 32.75 33.90
CA THR A 14 20.33 32.14 34.98
C THR A 14 19.41 31.67 36.11
N VAL A 15 19.32 30.35 36.33
CA VAL A 15 18.60 29.77 37.47
C VAL A 15 19.54 29.72 38.69
N ARG A 16 19.24 30.52 39.72
CA ARG A 16 19.84 30.37 41.05
C ARG A 16 19.07 29.31 41.84
N ILE A 17 19.77 28.27 42.28
CA ILE A 17 19.23 27.25 43.18
C ILE A 17 19.25 27.81 44.61
N ARG A 18 18.07 27.94 45.22
CA ARG A 18 17.91 28.23 46.65
C ARG A 18 17.57 26.91 47.33
N THR A 19 18.52 26.37 48.10
CA THR A 19 18.31 25.22 48.97
C THR A 19 17.47 25.65 50.17
N ASP A 20 16.26 25.11 50.29
CA ASP A 20 15.51 25.17 51.54
C ASP A 20 15.18 23.75 52.01
N THR A 21 15.52 23.50 53.26
CA THR A 21 15.42 22.22 53.96
C THR A 21 14.09 22.21 54.67
N GLN A 22 13.10 21.48 54.15
CA GLN A 22 11.87 21.20 54.87
C GLN A 22 11.77 19.71 55.19
N ARG A 23 12.14 19.42 56.44
CA ARG A 23 11.91 18.19 57.17
C ARG A 23 10.41 18.15 57.48
N ASN A 24 9.64 17.33 56.78
CA ASN A 24 8.28 17.01 57.22
C ASN A 24 8.01 15.51 57.08
N SER A 25 7.74 14.90 58.23
CA SER A 25 7.40 13.50 58.41
C SER A 25 5.89 13.34 58.27
N GLY A 26 5.44 12.46 57.36
CA GLY A 26 4.04 12.09 57.18
C GLY A 26 3.95 10.73 56.49
N PRO A 27 2.94 9.89 56.80
CA PRO A 27 3.03 8.45 56.64
C PRO A 27 2.81 7.98 55.19
N LEU A 28 3.36 6.80 54.93
CA LEU A 28 3.41 6.06 53.68
C LEU A 28 2.07 6.08 52.91
N ARG A 29 1.99 6.93 51.91
CA ARG A 29 1.03 6.80 50.81
C ARG A 29 1.66 5.88 49.78
N THR A 30 1.08 4.70 49.59
CA THR A 30 1.37 3.79 48.48
C THR A 30 1.21 4.56 47.17
N VAL A 31 2.35 4.96 46.59
CA VAL A 31 2.40 5.49 45.23
C VAL A 31 2.28 4.28 44.32
N ALA A 32 1.18 4.22 43.56
CA ALA A 32 1.02 3.30 42.46
C ALA A 32 2.28 3.42 41.59
N ALA A 33 3.00 2.30 41.44
CA ALA A 33 4.14 2.23 40.56
C ALA A 33 3.70 2.72 39.19
N ASP A 34 4.28 3.85 38.80
CA ASP A 34 4.21 4.42 37.47
C ASP A 34 4.69 3.32 36.52
N MET A 35 3.75 2.61 35.91
CA MET A 35 4.01 1.63 34.88
C MET A 35 4.61 2.42 33.73
N THR A 36 5.94 2.53 33.75
CA THR A 36 6.72 2.96 32.62
C THR A 36 6.34 2.01 31.49
N ILE A 37 5.43 2.44 30.62
CA ILE A 37 5.12 1.78 29.36
C ILE A 37 6.41 1.91 28.56
N VAL A 38 7.30 0.95 28.74
CA VAL A 38 8.47 0.78 27.90
C VAL A 38 7.90 0.53 26.50
N PRO A 39 8.14 1.41 25.51
CA PRO A 39 7.73 1.11 24.14
C PRO A 39 8.35 -0.24 23.78
N PRO A 40 7.57 -1.17 23.19
CA PRO A 40 8.06 -2.50 22.89
C PRO A 40 9.39 -2.39 22.15
N PRO A 41 10.37 -3.26 22.45
CA PRO A 41 11.65 -3.24 21.77
C PRO A 41 11.37 -3.27 20.27
N ARG A 42 11.86 -2.25 19.55
CA ARG A 42 11.77 -2.21 18.09
C ARG A 42 12.46 -3.48 17.61
N GLN A 43 11.67 -4.45 17.15
CA GLN A 43 12.21 -5.70 16.65
C GLN A 43 13.22 -5.34 15.57
N PRO A 44 14.48 -5.80 15.66
CA PRO A 44 15.46 -5.56 14.61
C PRO A 44 14.85 -6.02 13.28
N LEU A 45 14.90 -5.15 12.27
CA LEU A 45 14.45 -5.49 10.92
C LEU A 45 15.21 -6.74 10.49
N ASP A 46 14.49 -7.73 9.96
CA ASP A 46 15.12 -8.91 9.39
C ASP A 46 16.10 -8.44 8.29
N PRO A 47 17.35 -8.95 8.22
CA PRO A 47 18.23 -8.66 7.09
C PRO A 47 17.55 -8.92 5.72
N SER A 48 16.60 -9.85 5.66
CA SER A 48 15.71 -10.05 4.51
C SER A 48 14.86 -8.81 4.20
N ASP A 49 14.20 -8.21 5.20
CA ASP A 49 13.39 -6.99 5.02
C ASP A 49 14.25 -5.80 4.58
N VAL A 50 15.48 -5.71 5.08
CA VAL A 50 16.43 -4.66 4.66
C VAL A 50 16.81 -4.82 3.19
N ALA A 51 17.09 -6.05 2.74
CA ALA A 51 17.42 -6.34 1.34
C ALA A 51 16.23 -6.09 0.41
N VAL A 52 15.02 -6.50 0.81
CA VAL A 52 13.78 -6.23 0.07
C VAL A 52 13.58 -4.72 -0.08
N ARG A 53 13.69 -3.97 1.01
CA ARG A 53 13.58 -2.51 0.98
C ARG A 53 14.59 -1.86 0.03
N GLN A 54 15.87 -2.26 0.14
CA GLN A 54 16.94 -1.71 -0.69
C GLN A 54 16.69 -1.96 -2.19
N TRP A 55 16.19 -3.14 -2.56
CA TRP A 55 15.84 -3.44 -3.95
C TRP A 55 14.75 -2.48 -4.47
N TYR A 56 13.68 -2.28 -3.71
CA TYR A 56 12.61 -1.35 -4.10
C TYR A 56 13.07 0.12 -4.21
N GLU A 57 13.87 0.58 -3.25
CA GLU A 57 14.35 1.96 -3.20
C GLU A 57 15.42 2.23 -4.28
N ASN A 58 16.29 1.27 -4.57
CA ASN A 58 17.43 1.46 -5.46
C ASN A 58 17.14 1.06 -6.91
N ASP A 59 16.48 -0.07 -7.14
CA ASP A 59 16.28 -0.62 -8.49
C ASP A 59 14.98 -0.11 -9.14
N LEU A 60 13.96 0.20 -8.34
CA LEU A 60 12.66 0.71 -8.81
C LEU A 60 12.39 2.16 -8.41
N CYS A 61 13.22 2.77 -7.55
CA CYS A 61 13.02 4.12 -7.02
C CYS A 61 11.64 4.30 -6.34
N TRP A 62 11.11 3.24 -5.73
CA TRP A 62 9.83 3.25 -5.05
C TRP A 62 10.00 3.57 -3.58
N ALA A 63 9.18 4.48 -3.07
CA ALA A 63 9.23 4.87 -1.66
C ALA A 63 8.65 3.74 -0.78
N THR A 64 9.36 3.41 0.29
CA THR A 64 8.94 2.38 1.24
C THR A 64 8.70 2.96 2.63
N VAL A 65 7.84 2.31 3.40
CA VAL A 65 7.69 2.56 4.84
C VAL A 65 8.46 1.48 5.59
N PRO A 66 9.35 1.84 6.54
CA PRO A 66 10.02 0.87 7.39
C PRO A 66 9.00 0.06 8.20
N GLY A 67 9.07 -1.26 8.12
CA GLY A 67 8.19 -2.17 8.83
C GLY A 67 8.52 -3.64 8.52
N ALA A 68 7.97 -4.54 9.32
CA ALA A 68 8.00 -5.98 9.09
C ALA A 68 6.54 -6.47 8.97
N PRO A 69 6.01 -6.75 7.76
CA PRO A 69 6.72 -6.70 6.46
C PRO A 69 6.94 -5.27 5.94
N VAL A 70 7.83 -5.13 4.94
CA VAL A 70 8.05 -3.86 4.22
C VAL A 70 6.79 -3.44 3.47
N HIS A 71 6.50 -2.14 3.43
CA HIS A 71 5.36 -1.60 2.67
C HIS A 71 5.82 -0.58 1.63
N LEU A 72 5.16 -0.57 0.47
CA LEU A 72 5.36 0.39 -0.61
C LEU A 72 4.31 1.50 -0.51
N ILE A 73 4.72 2.75 -0.66
CA ILE A 73 3.81 3.90 -0.64
C ILE A 73 3.12 4.04 -2.00
N THR A 74 1.79 4.15 -1.98
CA THR A 74 0.96 4.34 -3.19
C THR A 74 0.63 5.83 -3.42
N GLY A 75 0.21 6.18 -4.63
CA GLY A 75 -0.11 7.56 -5.05
C GLY A 75 1.08 8.48 -5.31
N LEU A 76 2.30 7.96 -5.25
CA LEU A 76 3.50 8.69 -5.68
C LEU A 76 3.92 8.32 -7.11
N ARG A 77 3.97 7.01 -7.38
CA ARG A 77 4.40 6.43 -8.66
C ARG A 77 3.37 5.48 -9.29
N PHE A 78 2.47 4.99 -8.46
CA PHE A 78 1.43 4.06 -8.87
C PHE A 78 0.34 4.07 -7.82
N ASP A 79 -0.86 3.80 -8.29
CA ASP A 79 -1.98 3.40 -7.45
C ASP A 79 -2.17 1.88 -7.58
N VAL A 80 -2.96 1.31 -6.68
CA VAL A 80 -3.22 -0.13 -6.64
C VAL A 80 -4.71 -0.38 -6.72
N LEU A 81 -5.14 -1.20 -7.68
CA LEU A 81 -6.47 -1.82 -7.67
C LEU A 81 -6.38 -3.15 -6.92
N ASP A 82 -7.07 -3.23 -5.80
CA ASP A 82 -7.11 -4.39 -4.92
C ASP A 82 -8.46 -5.12 -5.06
N VAL A 83 -8.40 -6.37 -5.54
CA VAL A 83 -9.56 -7.17 -5.96
C VAL A 83 -9.50 -8.60 -5.44
N PRO A 84 -10.62 -9.36 -5.42
CA PRO A 84 -10.58 -10.77 -5.10
C PRO A 84 -9.71 -11.52 -6.10
N ALA A 85 -8.81 -12.40 -5.62
CA ALA A 85 -7.84 -13.06 -6.50
C ALA A 85 -8.51 -13.84 -7.64
N GLU A 86 -9.63 -14.52 -7.38
CA GLU A 86 -10.41 -15.26 -8.40
C GLU A 86 -10.86 -14.34 -9.54
N ALA A 87 -11.39 -13.15 -9.20
CA ALA A 87 -11.82 -12.16 -10.18
C ALA A 87 -10.64 -11.58 -10.94
N GLY A 88 -9.56 -11.24 -10.24
CA GLY A 88 -8.32 -10.74 -10.84
C GLY A 88 -7.70 -11.72 -11.83
N PHE A 89 -7.60 -13.02 -11.49
CA PHE A 89 -7.10 -14.04 -12.41
C PHE A 89 -7.98 -14.18 -13.65
N ALA A 90 -9.30 -14.16 -13.49
CA ALA A 90 -10.22 -14.21 -14.61
C ALA A 90 -10.09 -12.97 -15.50
N ALA A 91 -9.94 -11.79 -14.90
CA ALA A 91 -9.72 -10.54 -15.62
C ALA A 91 -8.39 -10.55 -16.39
N LEU A 92 -7.29 -10.99 -15.78
CA LEU A 92 -5.99 -11.12 -16.47
C LEU A 92 -6.07 -12.09 -17.66
N ARG A 93 -6.79 -13.20 -17.52
CA ARG A 93 -7.03 -14.14 -18.62
C ARG A 93 -7.87 -13.51 -19.74
N HIS A 94 -8.83 -12.68 -19.40
CA HIS A 94 -9.70 -11.99 -20.35
C HIS A 94 -8.95 -10.90 -21.12
N LEU A 95 -8.18 -10.07 -20.41
CA LEU A 95 -7.33 -9.03 -21.00
C LEU A 95 -6.26 -9.63 -21.93
N GLY A 96 -5.99 -10.93 -21.81
CA GLY A 96 -5.07 -11.70 -22.66
C GLY A 96 -3.61 -11.48 -22.25
N PRO A 97 -2.63 -11.90 -23.07
CA PRO A 97 -1.19 -11.70 -22.83
C PRO A 97 -0.76 -10.22 -22.68
N ILE A 98 -1.68 -9.28 -22.80
CA ILE A 98 -1.44 -7.84 -22.84
C ILE A 98 -2.20 -7.18 -21.69
N PRO A 99 -1.49 -6.86 -20.59
CA PRO A 99 -1.39 -5.45 -20.25
C PRO A 99 0.03 -4.99 -20.53
N GLY A 100 0.39 -4.94 -21.82
CA GLY A 100 1.77 -4.83 -22.27
C GLY A 100 2.74 -5.86 -21.64
N PRO A 101 4.02 -5.84 -22.04
CA PRO A 101 5.09 -6.14 -21.11
C PRO A 101 5.21 -4.94 -20.17
N GLY A 102 4.66 -5.02 -18.94
CA GLY A 102 5.06 -4.05 -17.91
C GLY A 102 4.09 -3.67 -16.79
N SER A 103 2.79 -4.02 -16.79
CA SER A 103 1.95 -3.67 -15.62
C SER A 103 2.15 -4.69 -14.48
N PRO A 104 2.75 -4.32 -13.34
CA PRO A 104 3.08 -5.28 -12.29
C PRO A 104 1.83 -5.76 -11.54
N VAL A 105 1.82 -7.04 -11.16
CA VAL A 105 0.70 -7.65 -10.42
C VAL A 105 1.22 -8.48 -9.27
N ALA A 106 0.69 -8.23 -8.08
CA ALA A 106 1.01 -8.97 -6.87
C ALA A 106 -0.20 -9.70 -6.29
N LEU A 107 0.05 -10.77 -5.54
CA LEU A 107 -0.93 -11.44 -4.69
C LEU A 107 -0.60 -11.24 -3.24
N HIS A 108 -1.63 -11.02 -2.42
CA HIS A 108 -1.49 -10.96 -0.98
C HIS A 108 -2.81 -11.34 -0.30
N GLY A 109 -2.78 -12.34 0.59
CA GLY A 109 -3.93 -12.68 1.44
C GLY A 109 -5.22 -13.02 0.68
N GLY A 110 -5.12 -13.68 -0.49
CA GLY A 110 -6.29 -14.04 -1.32
C GLY A 110 -6.85 -12.87 -2.16
N ARG A 111 -6.15 -11.73 -2.17
CA ARG A 111 -6.45 -10.58 -3.00
C ARG A 111 -5.34 -10.37 -4.03
N MET A 112 -5.72 -9.81 -5.18
CA MET A 112 -4.81 -9.44 -6.26
C MET A 112 -4.70 -7.92 -6.32
N ARG A 113 -3.45 -7.45 -6.39
CA ARG A 113 -3.09 -6.04 -6.45
C ARG A 113 -2.52 -5.74 -7.83
N LEU A 114 -3.30 -5.05 -8.64
CA LEU A 114 -2.89 -4.59 -9.96
C LEU A 114 -2.37 -3.16 -9.82
N LEU A 115 -1.12 -2.93 -10.20
CA LEU A 115 -0.57 -1.59 -10.19
C LEU A 115 -1.08 -0.83 -11.43
N VAL A 116 -1.55 0.39 -11.20
CA VAL A 116 -2.09 1.33 -12.20
C VAL A 116 -1.45 2.70 -12.01
N ALA A 117 -1.59 3.61 -12.97
CA ALA A 117 -0.93 4.91 -12.93
C ALA A 117 -1.38 5.70 -11.69
N ALA A 118 -0.47 6.50 -11.10
CA ALA A 118 -0.82 7.37 -9.99
C ALA A 118 -1.97 8.32 -10.38
N GLY A 119 -2.96 8.49 -9.51
CA GLY A 119 -4.20 9.23 -9.78
C GLY A 119 -5.39 8.35 -10.16
N SER A 120 -5.16 7.11 -10.61
CA SER A 120 -6.25 6.17 -10.97
C SER A 120 -7.19 5.87 -9.80
N ALA A 121 -6.70 5.92 -8.56
CA ALA A 121 -7.52 5.68 -7.38
C ALA A 121 -8.56 6.79 -7.14
N GLU A 122 -8.23 8.03 -7.50
CA GLU A 122 -9.13 9.18 -7.39
C GLU A 122 -10.16 9.18 -8.53
N GLU A 123 -9.77 8.67 -9.70
CA GLU A 123 -10.64 8.53 -10.88
C GLU A 123 -11.58 7.32 -10.77
N LEU A 124 -11.21 6.27 -10.01
CA LEU A 124 -11.95 5.01 -9.95
C LEU A 124 -13.44 5.19 -9.60
N PRO A 125 -13.86 5.97 -8.58
CA PRO A 125 -15.27 6.10 -8.23
C PRO A 125 -16.11 6.69 -9.38
N GLY A 126 -15.62 7.77 -10.01
CA GLY A 126 -16.30 8.39 -11.16
C GLY A 126 -16.32 7.47 -12.38
N LEU A 127 -15.26 6.68 -12.57
CA LEU A 127 -15.21 5.68 -13.64
C LEU A 127 -16.20 4.53 -13.41
N LEU A 128 -16.34 4.04 -12.18
CA LEU A 128 -17.33 3.01 -11.84
C LEU A 128 -18.76 3.53 -12.01
N GLU A 129 -19.03 4.79 -11.63
CA GLU A 129 -20.32 5.43 -11.88
C GLU A 129 -20.61 5.53 -13.37
N TRP A 130 -19.65 5.98 -14.18
CA TRP A 130 -19.80 6.09 -15.63
C TRP A 130 -20.01 4.75 -16.33
N LEU A 131 -19.39 3.68 -15.81
CA LEU A 131 -19.56 2.31 -16.30
C LEU A 131 -20.82 1.60 -15.79
N ASP A 132 -21.74 2.32 -15.12
CA ASP A 132 -22.94 1.76 -14.48
C ASP A 132 -22.66 0.70 -13.39
N TRP A 133 -21.44 0.67 -12.87
CA TRP A 133 -21.05 -0.15 -11.71
C TRP A 133 -21.21 0.59 -10.37
N GLY A 134 -21.53 1.89 -10.40
CA GLY A 134 -21.75 2.72 -9.22
C GLY A 134 -22.77 2.11 -8.26
N GLY A 135 -22.40 1.98 -6.98
CA GLY A 135 -23.26 1.40 -5.93
C GLY A 135 -23.33 -0.13 -5.90
N VAL A 136 -22.67 -0.84 -6.82
CA VAL A 136 -22.51 -2.29 -6.74
C VAL A 136 -21.34 -2.61 -5.81
N ASP A 137 -21.59 -3.43 -4.79
CA ASP A 137 -20.53 -3.97 -3.93
C ASP A 137 -19.72 -5.03 -4.70
N LEU A 138 -18.70 -4.57 -5.41
CA LEU A 138 -17.82 -5.39 -6.23
C LEU A 138 -16.66 -6.00 -5.44
N ASP A 139 -16.46 -5.63 -4.17
CA ASP A 139 -15.24 -5.97 -3.42
C ASP A 139 -13.95 -5.51 -4.17
N LEU A 140 -14.08 -4.46 -4.99
CA LEU A 140 -13.00 -3.78 -5.71
C LEU A 140 -12.68 -2.48 -4.96
N THR A 141 -11.42 -2.29 -4.60
CA THR A 141 -10.96 -1.07 -3.91
C THR A 141 -9.73 -0.51 -4.59
N ALA A 142 -9.55 0.81 -4.58
CA ALA A 142 -8.30 1.44 -4.98
C ALA A 142 -7.54 2.01 -3.78
N VAL A 143 -6.22 1.88 -3.82
CA VAL A 143 -5.29 2.44 -2.84
C VAL A 143 -4.38 3.40 -3.57
N GLY A 144 -4.59 4.70 -3.38
CA GLY A 144 -3.82 5.77 -4.00
C GLY A 144 -3.04 6.60 -2.99
N THR A 145 -3.05 7.92 -3.14
CA THR A 145 -2.29 8.86 -2.30
C THR A 145 -2.52 8.66 -0.81
N GLY A 146 -1.42 8.55 -0.05
CA GLY A 146 -1.44 8.34 1.40
C GLY A 146 -1.70 6.89 1.83
N GLY A 147 -1.95 6.00 0.88
CA GLY A 147 -2.03 4.57 1.11
C GLY A 147 -0.68 3.86 1.04
N HIS A 148 -0.72 2.55 1.28
CA HIS A 148 0.44 1.68 1.14
C HIS A 148 0.00 0.23 0.86
N MET A 149 0.86 -0.55 0.22
CA MET A 149 0.67 -2.00 0.05
C MET A 149 1.85 -2.77 0.63
N VAL A 150 1.62 -4.00 1.09
CA VAL A 150 2.73 -4.90 1.47
C VAL A 150 3.62 -5.11 0.24
N ALA A 151 4.93 -4.86 0.41
CA ALA A 151 5.93 -5.03 -0.61
C ALA A 151 6.05 -6.51 -0.96
N PRO A 152 5.85 -6.90 -2.24
CA PRO A 152 6.05 -8.28 -2.63
C PRO A 152 7.52 -8.69 -2.55
N LEU A 153 7.80 -9.98 -2.47
CA LEU A 153 9.18 -10.45 -2.47
C LEU A 153 9.82 -10.23 -3.86
N PRO A 154 10.93 -9.49 -3.98
CA PRO A 154 11.58 -9.23 -5.27
C PRO A 154 12.02 -10.52 -5.98
N PRO A 155 11.97 -10.57 -7.33
CA PRO A 155 12.46 -11.72 -8.09
C PRO A 155 13.95 -11.97 -7.80
N GLY A 156 14.29 -13.21 -7.47
CA GLY A 156 15.68 -13.61 -7.20
C GLY A 156 16.13 -13.42 -5.75
N LEU A 157 15.37 -12.71 -4.91
CA LEU A 157 15.54 -12.79 -3.47
C LEU A 157 14.73 -13.98 -2.95
N THR A 158 15.40 -15.11 -2.70
CA THR A 158 14.77 -16.18 -1.93
C THR A 158 14.73 -15.73 -0.48
N GLY A 159 13.53 -15.40 0.02
CA GLY A 159 13.30 -15.30 1.46
C GLY A 159 13.85 -16.56 2.11
N GLY A 160 14.69 -16.41 3.13
CA GLY A 160 15.35 -17.53 3.79
C GLY A 160 14.34 -18.65 4.03
N ARG A 161 14.62 -19.85 3.50
CA ARG A 161 13.77 -21.03 3.59
C ARG A 161 13.67 -21.43 5.07
N GLY A 162 12.77 -20.78 5.79
CA GLY A 162 12.55 -20.93 7.21
C GLY A 162 11.15 -20.46 7.52
N THR A 163 10.20 -21.40 7.44
CA THR A 163 8.77 -21.25 7.76
C THR A 163 8.00 -20.31 6.83
N GLY A 164 6.94 -20.84 6.21
CA GLY A 164 6.07 -20.04 5.36
C GLY A 164 5.51 -18.85 6.14
N SER A 165 5.96 -17.65 5.78
CA SER A 165 5.22 -16.43 6.09
C SER A 165 3.92 -16.49 5.32
N GLN A 166 2.93 -17.12 5.94
CA GLN A 166 1.56 -17.23 5.47
C GLN A 166 0.94 -15.83 5.50
N GLY A 167 1.32 -15.00 4.53
CA GLY A 167 1.09 -13.56 4.52
C GLY A 167 2.10 -12.73 3.71
N ALA A 168 3.18 -13.30 3.18
CA ALA A 168 4.05 -12.57 2.26
C ALA A 168 3.30 -12.25 0.96
N ALA A 169 3.54 -11.05 0.41
CA ALA A 169 3.03 -10.71 -0.92
C ALA A 169 3.97 -11.28 -2.00
N ASP A 170 3.42 -11.85 -3.06
CA ASP A 170 4.18 -12.49 -4.14
C ASP A 170 3.90 -11.81 -5.49
N TRP A 171 4.95 -11.61 -6.30
CA TRP A 171 4.78 -11.12 -7.68
C TRP A 171 4.22 -12.23 -8.58
N LEU A 172 3.05 -12.00 -9.17
CA LEU A 172 2.56 -12.79 -10.32
C LEU A 172 3.20 -12.33 -11.62
N ARG A 173 3.39 -11.02 -11.74
CA ARG A 173 4.11 -10.38 -12.85
C ARG A 173 4.99 -9.29 -12.23
N PRO A 174 6.30 -9.54 -12.08
CA PRO A 174 7.17 -8.56 -11.45
C PRO A 174 7.39 -7.33 -12.34
N PRO A 175 7.68 -6.17 -11.74
CA PRO A 175 8.17 -5.01 -12.50
C PRO A 175 9.55 -5.32 -13.10
N GLU A 176 9.83 -4.78 -14.29
CA GLU A 176 11.15 -4.86 -14.93
C GLU A 176 12.09 -3.81 -14.31
N PRO A 177 13.21 -4.19 -13.66
CA PRO A 177 14.18 -3.23 -13.14
C PRO A 177 14.76 -2.34 -14.25
N GLY A 178 14.90 -1.04 -13.98
CA GLY A 178 15.49 -0.09 -14.93
C GLY A 178 14.55 0.44 -16.02
N ARG A 179 13.27 0.06 -16.03
CA ARG A 179 12.23 0.69 -16.85
C ARG A 179 11.33 1.50 -15.93
N GLU A 180 11.15 2.79 -16.25
CA GLU A 180 10.17 3.61 -15.52
C GLU A 180 8.82 2.91 -15.58
N VAL A 181 8.20 2.68 -14.42
CA VAL A 181 6.95 1.92 -14.35
C VAL A 181 5.78 2.77 -14.86
N GLU A 182 5.83 4.10 -14.68
CA GLU A 182 4.85 5.09 -15.16
C GLU A 182 4.36 4.83 -16.61
N PRO A 183 5.23 4.73 -17.65
CA PRO A 183 4.80 4.50 -19.03
C PRO A 183 4.19 3.11 -19.28
N SER A 184 4.30 2.18 -18.34
CA SER A 184 3.81 0.80 -18.46
C SER A 184 2.52 0.54 -17.68
N LEU A 185 2.05 1.53 -16.92
CA LEU A 185 0.83 1.41 -16.12
C LEU A 185 -0.38 1.88 -16.92
N PRO A 186 -1.55 1.23 -16.75
CA PRO A 186 -2.80 1.74 -17.28
C PRO A 186 -3.07 3.15 -16.76
N THR A 187 -3.28 4.10 -17.68
CA THR A 187 -3.71 5.48 -17.42
C THR A 187 -4.97 5.76 -18.24
N MET A 188 -5.76 6.79 -17.90
CA MET A 188 -6.77 7.31 -18.82
C MET A 188 -6.09 8.05 -19.96
N SER A 189 -6.18 7.52 -21.19
CA SER A 189 -5.67 8.22 -22.37
C SER A 189 -6.66 9.30 -22.84
N ALA A 190 -6.44 10.55 -22.42
CA ALA A 190 -6.98 11.71 -23.12
C ALA A 190 -6.19 11.93 -24.43
N LEU A 191 -6.70 11.36 -25.53
CA LEU A 191 -6.35 11.67 -26.92
C LEU A 191 -4.84 11.75 -27.28
N GLY A 192 -4.27 10.62 -27.69
CA GLY A 192 -3.13 10.59 -28.63
C GLY A 192 -1.78 10.14 -28.05
N GLY A 193 -1.46 8.86 -28.14
CA GLY A 193 -0.12 8.31 -27.91
C GLY A 193 -0.10 6.80 -28.17
N GLY A 194 0.85 6.34 -29.00
CA GLY A 194 0.84 5.01 -29.63
C GLY A 194 0.79 3.79 -28.71
N GLY A 195 0.19 2.73 -29.24
CA GLY A 195 -0.28 1.53 -28.55
C GLY A 195 0.72 0.73 -27.71
N GLY A 196 0.19 0.14 -26.64
CA GLY A 196 0.85 -0.92 -25.87
C GLY A 196 0.15 -1.29 -24.56
N ALA A 197 -0.48 -0.33 -23.88
CA ALA A 197 -1.17 -0.55 -22.60
C ALA A 197 -2.71 -0.53 -22.76
N PRO A 198 -3.46 -1.40 -22.06
CA PRO A 198 -4.90 -1.26 -21.94
C PRO A 198 -5.19 0.04 -21.18
N ASP A 199 -6.05 0.87 -21.76
CA ASP A 199 -6.59 2.06 -21.11
C ASP A 199 -7.27 1.68 -19.79
N LEU A 200 -7.18 2.55 -18.77
CA LEU A 200 -7.69 2.30 -17.43
C LEU A 200 -9.16 1.83 -17.45
N VAL A 201 -9.97 2.40 -18.34
CA VAL A 201 -11.38 2.04 -18.55
C VAL A 201 -11.56 0.55 -18.83
N ARG A 202 -10.75 -0.02 -19.73
CA ARG A 202 -10.86 -1.44 -20.11
C ARG A 202 -10.46 -2.35 -18.96
N VAL A 203 -9.44 -1.97 -18.20
CA VAL A 203 -9.00 -2.74 -17.03
C VAL A 203 -10.10 -2.75 -15.99
N VAL A 204 -10.64 -1.58 -15.64
CA VAL A 204 -11.68 -1.43 -14.62
C VAL A 204 -12.96 -2.15 -15.03
N ASP A 205 -13.45 -1.98 -16.26
CA ASP A 205 -14.66 -2.66 -16.73
C ASP A 205 -14.53 -4.19 -16.69
N THR A 206 -13.39 -4.71 -17.15
CA THR A 206 -13.13 -6.16 -17.15
C THR A 206 -13.05 -6.69 -15.72
N VAL A 207 -12.35 -5.98 -14.84
CA VAL A 207 -12.21 -6.35 -13.43
C VAL A 207 -13.55 -6.29 -12.71
N ALA A 208 -14.33 -5.23 -12.89
CA ALA A 208 -15.65 -5.05 -12.31
C ALA A 208 -16.60 -6.18 -12.76
N THR A 209 -16.62 -6.50 -14.06
CA THR A 209 -17.38 -7.62 -14.62
C THR A 209 -17.03 -8.94 -13.93
N HIS A 210 -15.74 -9.24 -13.74
CA HIS A 210 -15.31 -10.48 -13.11
C HIS A 210 -15.58 -10.51 -11.61
N CYS A 211 -15.43 -9.39 -10.92
CA CYS A 211 -15.80 -9.24 -9.51
C CYS A 211 -17.29 -9.52 -9.31
N HIS A 212 -18.13 -8.91 -10.15
CA HIS A 212 -19.57 -9.15 -10.15
C HIS A 212 -19.91 -10.62 -10.37
N ARG A 213 -19.28 -11.28 -11.34
CA ARG A 213 -19.49 -12.71 -11.61
C ARG A 213 -19.10 -13.61 -10.44
N VAL A 214 -17.97 -13.34 -9.77
CA VAL A 214 -17.55 -14.08 -8.57
C VAL A 214 -18.56 -13.90 -7.44
N ARG A 215 -19.02 -12.66 -7.23
CA ARG A 215 -20.08 -12.37 -6.25
C ARG A 215 -21.36 -13.14 -6.55
N LEU A 216 -21.84 -13.12 -7.79
CA LEU A 216 -23.03 -13.87 -8.19
C LEU A 216 -22.86 -15.38 -7.95
N ARG A 217 -21.70 -15.95 -8.29
CA ARG A 217 -21.40 -17.37 -8.04
C ARG A 217 -21.41 -17.72 -6.55
N ARG A 218 -20.81 -16.87 -5.71
CA ARG A 218 -20.82 -17.05 -4.25
C ARG A 218 -22.23 -16.99 -3.69
N ALA A 219 -23.07 -16.06 -4.18
CA ALA A 219 -24.48 -15.99 -3.81
C ALA A 219 -25.26 -17.24 -4.24
N SER A 220 -25.02 -17.77 -5.44
CA SER A 220 -25.66 -19.01 -5.93
C SER A 220 -25.19 -20.28 -5.22
N THR A 221 -24.01 -20.25 -4.59
CA THR A 221 -23.44 -21.37 -3.81
C THR A 221 -23.73 -21.25 -2.31
N GLY A 222 -24.57 -20.27 -1.91
CA GLY A 222 -25.08 -20.17 -0.55
C GLY A 222 -25.77 -21.47 -0.13
N PRO A 223 -25.83 -21.76 1.19
CA PRO A 223 -26.20 -23.08 1.68
C PRO A 223 -27.56 -23.46 1.09
N LEU A 224 -27.56 -24.51 0.27
CA LEU A 224 -28.75 -25.28 -0.02
C LEU A 224 -29.19 -25.87 1.33
N ALA A 225 -29.95 -25.08 2.08
CA ALA A 225 -30.69 -25.54 3.24
C ALA A 225 -31.79 -26.47 2.70
N PHE A 226 -31.40 -27.68 2.36
CA PHE A 226 -32.34 -28.79 2.28
C PHE A 226 -32.61 -29.27 3.70
N SER A 227 -33.81 -28.91 4.17
CA SER A 227 -34.58 -29.48 5.28
C SER A 227 -34.08 -29.24 6.70
#